data_AF-A0A2D6LAD8-F1
#
_entry.id   AF-A0A2D6LAD8-F1
#
_cell.length_a   1.000
_cell.length_b   1.000
_cell.length_c   1.000
_cell.angle_alpha   90.00
_cell.angle_beta   90.00
_cell.angle_gamma   90.00
#
_symmetry.space_group_name_H-M   'P 1'
#
loop_
_entity.id
_entity.type
_entity.pdbx_description
1 polymer ?
#
loop_
_entity_poly.entity_id
_entity_poly.type
_entity_poly.pdbx_seq_one_letter_code
_entity_poly.pdbx_strand_id
1 'polypeptide(L)'
;MYVPRFDEAAAIDLLDQYPVVAIVGPRQCGKSTLAKHILSNWHKLGESLGVTGSTLRSYTEILEKTFMVRILRPYRANVKKRLVKSPKIFIRDTGILHSLLEIDSFNTLMGHPVFGQSWESYAVEQIITGLPEWQPHFYRTSDGAEVDLLLARGQQRVAVECKASASPKVGAGFFHCSKDLNADAAFIACPLETSQIYPYNEKTRVASVDSIIRDLRGKY
;
A
#
# COMPACT_ATOMS: atom_id res chain seq x y z
N MET A 1 21.39 25.08 14.26
CA MET A 1 20.95 26.47 14.09
C MET A 1 20.50 26.62 12.64
N TYR A 2 19.21 26.86 12.41
CA TYR A 2 18.66 27.03 11.06
C TYR A 2 18.91 28.47 10.59
N VAL A 3 19.35 28.64 9.33
CA VAL A 3 19.53 29.95 8.71
C VAL A 3 18.31 30.21 7.81
N PRO A 4 17.51 31.24 8.10
CA PRO A 4 16.34 31.60 7.28
C PRO A 4 16.71 31.75 5.81
N ARG A 5 15.94 31.12 4.93
CA ARG A 5 16.21 31.10 3.47
C ARG A 5 15.34 32.16 2.78
N PHE A 6 15.91 32.82 1.77
CA PHE A 6 15.22 33.86 0.99
C PHE A 6 13.88 33.40 0.38
N ASP A 7 13.75 32.12 0.02
CA ASP A 7 12.57 31.55 -0.65
C ASP A 7 11.63 30.76 0.27
N GLU A 8 11.81 30.82 1.59
CA GLU A 8 10.96 30.07 2.53
C GLU A 8 9.51 30.55 2.50
N ALA A 9 9.30 31.87 2.45
CA ALA A 9 7.97 32.45 2.33
C ALA A 9 7.28 32.07 1.00
N ALA A 10 8.05 32.01 -0.10
CA ALA A 10 7.53 31.61 -1.40
C ALA A 10 7.15 30.12 -1.42
N ALA A 11 7.93 29.25 -0.78
CA ALA A 11 7.59 27.83 -0.67
C ALA A 11 6.31 27.59 0.15
N ILE A 12 6.09 28.36 1.22
CA ILE A 12 4.87 28.30 2.03
C ILE A 12 3.67 28.83 1.23
N ASP A 13 3.79 30.00 0.60
CA ASP A 13 2.72 30.58 -0.23
C ASP A 13 2.34 29.65 -1.40
N LEU A 14 3.33 29.00 -2.02
CA LEU A 14 3.08 27.98 -3.03
C LEU A 14 2.44 26.71 -2.45
N LEU A 15 2.72 26.33 -1.20
CA LEU A 15 2.06 25.18 -0.55
C LEU A 15 0.60 25.48 -0.19
N ASP A 16 0.27 26.74 0.04
CA ASP A 16 -1.10 27.21 0.25
C ASP A 16 -1.90 27.21 -1.06
N GLN A 17 -1.24 27.55 -2.17
CA GLN A 17 -1.88 27.66 -3.49
C GLN A 17 -1.85 26.36 -4.30
N TYR A 18 -0.83 25.54 -4.11
CA TYR A 18 -0.56 24.34 -4.89
C TYR A 18 -0.39 23.10 -3.99
N PRO A 19 -1.07 22.00 -4.33
CA PRO A 19 -1.10 20.77 -3.51
C PRO A 19 0.26 20.06 -3.46
N VAL A 20 1.16 20.36 -4.40
CA VAL A 20 2.51 19.81 -4.46
C VAL A 20 3.44 20.93 -4.92
N VAL A 21 4.47 21.20 -4.11
CA VAL A 21 5.53 22.16 -4.44
C VAL A 21 6.85 21.39 -4.52
N ALA A 22 7.47 21.42 -5.69
CA ALA A 22 8.78 20.81 -5.90
C ALA A 22 9.88 21.80 -5.52
N ILE A 23 10.66 21.49 -4.48
CA ILE A 23 11.82 22.30 -4.08
C ILE A 23 13.03 21.83 -4.91
N VAL A 24 13.37 22.57 -5.96
CA VAL A 24 14.45 22.25 -6.92
C VAL A 24 15.69 23.13 -6.71
N GLY A 25 16.88 22.65 -7.14
CA GLY A 25 18.13 23.43 -7.10
C GLY A 25 19.42 22.60 -6.96
N PRO A 26 20.63 23.20 -7.14
CA PRO A 26 21.93 22.51 -7.19
C PRO A 26 22.29 21.70 -5.95
N ARG A 27 23.10 20.64 -6.07
CA ARG A 27 23.50 19.76 -4.94
C ARG A 27 24.06 20.60 -3.76
N GLN A 28 23.79 20.17 -2.52
CA GLN A 28 24.22 20.81 -1.27
C GLN A 28 23.69 22.24 -0.99
N CYS A 29 22.75 22.78 -1.79
CA CYS A 29 22.16 24.07 -1.47
C CYS A 29 21.15 24.06 -0.30
N GLY A 30 20.91 22.93 0.38
CA GLY A 30 20.07 22.86 1.59
C GLY A 30 18.56 22.64 1.38
N LYS A 31 18.14 22.12 0.21
CA LYS A 31 16.73 21.79 -0.09
C LYS A 31 16.08 20.87 0.93
N SER A 32 16.75 19.78 1.28
CA SER A 32 16.25 18.82 2.28
C SER A 32 16.14 19.45 3.66
N THR A 33 17.03 20.37 4.01
CA THR A 33 16.97 21.11 5.28
C THR A 33 15.80 22.09 5.31
N LEU A 34 15.53 22.80 4.20
CA LEU A 34 14.36 23.66 4.05
C LEU A 34 13.06 22.86 4.14
N ALA A 35 12.97 21.74 3.42
CA ALA A 35 11.82 20.84 3.49
C ALA A 35 11.58 20.31 4.92
N LYS A 36 12.64 19.82 5.59
CA LYS A 36 12.57 19.36 6.98
C LYS A 36 12.16 20.48 7.95
N HIS A 37 12.61 21.72 7.73
CA HIS A 37 12.22 22.86 8.56
C HIS A 37 10.73 23.22 8.39
N ILE A 38 10.24 23.30 7.15
CA ILE A 38 8.81 23.52 6.84
C ILE A 38 7.95 22.40 7.46
N LEU A 39 8.37 21.15 7.30
CA LEU A 39 7.69 19.98 7.88
C LEU A 39 7.75 19.95 9.42
N SER A 40 8.80 20.46 10.04
CA SER A 40 8.89 20.52 11.51
C SER A 40 7.88 21.49 12.14
N ASN A 41 7.45 22.49 11.36
CA ASN A 41 6.40 23.44 11.72
C ASN A 41 5.00 23.00 11.22
N TRP A 42 4.87 21.78 10.68
CA TRP A 42 3.65 21.27 10.04
C TRP A 42 2.44 21.20 10.97
N HIS A 43 2.65 20.98 12.28
CA HIS A 43 1.56 20.99 13.25
C HIS A 43 0.91 22.38 13.42
N LYS A 44 1.68 23.47 13.25
CA LYS A 44 1.14 24.84 13.24
C LYS A 44 0.50 25.16 11.89
N LEU A 45 1.02 24.59 10.80
CA LEU A 45 0.44 24.70 9.46
C LEU A 45 -0.90 23.96 9.37
N GLY A 46 -1.07 22.75 9.90
CA GLY A 46 -2.35 22.02 9.82
C GLY A 46 -3.57 22.74 10.43
N GLU A 47 -3.35 23.48 11.53
CA GLU A 47 -4.37 24.33 12.18
C GLU A 47 -4.57 25.67 11.45
N SER A 48 -3.49 26.24 10.89
CA SER A 48 -3.50 27.53 10.18
C SER A 48 -3.92 27.43 8.71
N LEU A 49 -3.74 26.26 8.09
CA LEU A 49 -4.07 25.94 6.68
C LEU A 49 -5.51 25.49 6.50
N GLY A 50 -6.29 25.33 7.58
CA GLY A 50 -7.71 24.98 7.50
C GLY A 50 -7.99 23.74 6.65
N VAL A 51 -7.10 22.74 6.67
CA VAL A 51 -7.16 21.56 5.79
C VAL A 51 -8.33 20.68 6.23
N THR A 52 -9.51 20.98 5.69
CA THR A 52 -10.73 20.20 5.92
C THR A 52 -10.56 18.78 5.38
N GLY A 53 -11.42 17.84 5.79
CA GLY A 53 -11.44 16.49 5.21
C GLY A 53 -11.60 16.46 3.67
N SER A 54 -12.05 17.57 3.05
CA SER A 54 -12.11 17.71 1.59
C SER A 54 -10.73 17.92 0.94
N THR A 55 -9.80 18.58 1.61
CA THR A 55 -8.44 18.82 1.11
C THR A 55 -7.61 17.54 1.17
N LEU A 56 -7.68 16.77 2.26
CA LEU A 56 -7.02 15.45 2.35
C LEU A 56 -7.52 14.48 1.27
N ARG A 57 -8.83 14.51 0.98
CA ARG A 57 -9.40 13.74 -0.13
C ARG A 57 -8.80 14.19 -1.46
N SER A 58 -8.76 15.50 -1.71
CA SER A 58 -8.18 16.07 -2.93
C SER A 58 -6.71 15.68 -3.11
N TYR A 59 -5.91 15.73 -2.04
CA TYR A 59 -4.49 15.32 -2.09
C TYR A 59 -4.34 13.83 -2.37
N THR A 60 -5.16 12.99 -1.73
CA THR A 60 -5.14 11.54 -1.97
C THR A 60 -5.53 11.23 -3.41
N GLU A 61 -6.51 11.94 -3.97
CA GLU A 61 -6.92 11.80 -5.37
C GLU A 61 -5.82 12.22 -6.36
N ILE A 62 -5.11 13.32 -6.07
CA ILE A 62 -3.96 13.74 -6.89
C ILE A 62 -2.89 12.67 -6.83
N LEU A 63 -2.50 12.21 -5.63
CA LEU A 63 -1.48 11.19 -5.46
C LEU A 63 -1.88 9.85 -6.11
N GLU A 64 -3.16 9.50 -6.12
CA GLU A 64 -3.68 8.31 -6.83
C GLU A 64 -3.53 8.49 -8.35
N LYS A 65 -3.96 9.64 -8.89
CA LYS A 65 -3.88 9.97 -10.32
C LYS A 65 -2.46 10.14 -10.83
N THR A 66 -1.53 10.57 -9.99
CA THR A 66 -0.10 10.66 -10.30
C THR A 66 0.65 9.38 -9.96
N PHE A 67 -0.05 8.29 -9.64
CA PHE A 67 0.53 6.98 -9.37
C PHE A 67 1.52 6.93 -8.20
N MET A 68 1.44 7.88 -7.27
CA MET A 68 2.25 7.89 -6.05
C MET A 68 1.68 6.96 -4.99
N VAL A 69 0.34 6.91 -4.88
CA VAL A 69 -0.36 6.03 -3.93
C VAL A 69 -1.33 5.10 -4.63
N ARG A 70 -1.55 3.94 -4.02
CA ARG A 70 -2.59 2.97 -4.37
C ARG A 70 -3.72 3.11 -3.36
N ILE A 71 -4.93 3.37 -3.85
CA ILE A 71 -6.14 3.26 -3.04
C ILE A 71 -6.81 1.92 -3.36
N LEU A 72 -6.72 0.97 -2.43
CA LEU A 72 -7.39 -0.32 -2.55
C LEU A 72 -8.77 -0.22 -1.87
N ARG A 73 -9.82 -0.32 -2.67
CA ARG A 73 -11.22 -0.13 -2.23
C ARG A 73 -11.78 -1.42 -1.62
N PRO A 74 -12.66 -1.32 -0.59
CA PRO A 74 -13.24 -2.52 0.01
C PRO A 74 -14.14 -3.23 -1.00
N TYR A 75 -14.08 -4.55 -1.02
CA TYR A 75 -14.99 -5.36 -1.80
C TYR A 75 -16.39 -5.31 -1.19
N ARG A 76 -17.38 -4.98 -2.01
CA ARG A 76 -18.79 -4.95 -1.60
C ARG A 76 -19.41 -6.33 -1.81
N ALA A 77 -19.34 -7.17 -0.79
CA ALA A 77 -20.02 -8.45 -0.80
C ALA A 77 -21.40 -8.34 -0.12
N ASN A 78 -22.42 -9.03 -0.63
CA ASN A 78 -23.73 -9.19 0.02
C ASN A 78 -23.64 -10.21 1.17
N VAL A 79 -22.72 -9.98 2.09
CA VAL A 79 -22.51 -10.84 3.26
C VAL A 79 -23.26 -10.20 4.44
N LYS A 80 -23.89 -11.02 5.29
CA LYS A 80 -24.66 -10.55 6.46
C LYS A 80 -23.82 -9.79 7.50
N LYS A 81 -22.49 -9.81 7.38
CA LYS A 81 -21.53 -9.19 8.31
C LYS A 81 -21.30 -7.72 7.97
N ARG A 82 -21.04 -6.92 9.00
CA ARG A 82 -20.64 -5.52 8.84
C ARG A 82 -19.19 -5.45 8.30
N LEU A 83 -19.00 -4.72 7.21
CA LEU A 83 -17.69 -4.56 6.55
C LEU A 83 -17.05 -3.21 6.88
N VAL A 84 -15.73 -3.18 6.90
CA VAL A 84 -14.94 -1.94 6.97
C VAL A 84 -15.09 -1.20 5.63
N LYS A 85 -15.44 0.09 5.70
CA LYS A 85 -15.73 0.92 4.51
C LYS A 85 -14.56 1.82 4.09
N SER A 86 -13.60 2.07 4.98
CA SER A 86 -12.44 2.91 4.70
C SER A 86 -11.45 2.16 3.80
N PRO A 87 -10.98 2.77 2.69
CA PRO A 87 -10.01 2.12 1.81
C PRO A 87 -8.66 1.91 2.48
N LYS A 88 -7.90 0.93 1.99
CA LYS A 88 -6.47 0.83 2.27
C LYS A 88 -5.70 1.76 1.33
N ILE A 89 -4.73 2.50 1.85
CA ILE A 89 -3.89 3.40 1.07
C ILE A 89 -2.44 3.02 1.32
N PHE A 90 -1.67 2.84 0.24
CA PHE A 90 -0.26 2.49 0.29
C PHE A 90 0.54 3.35 -0.69
N ILE A 91 1.82 3.60 -0.41
CA ILE A 91 2.74 4.14 -1.41
C ILE A 91 3.01 3.03 -2.44
N ARG A 92 2.89 3.34 -3.74
CA ARG A 92 3.05 2.34 -4.81
C ARG A 92 4.48 1.82 -4.91
N ASP A 93 5.46 2.69 -4.69
CA ASP A 93 6.88 2.35 -4.74
C ASP A 93 7.45 2.25 -3.31
N THR A 94 7.80 1.03 -2.90
CA THR A 94 8.39 0.80 -1.58
C THR A 94 9.81 1.35 -1.45
N GLY A 95 10.53 1.56 -2.55
CA GLY A 95 11.81 2.29 -2.55
C GLY A 95 11.63 3.76 -2.15
N ILE A 96 10.57 4.43 -2.62
CA ILE A 96 10.22 5.78 -2.16
C ILE A 96 9.89 5.76 -0.67
N LEU A 97 9.06 4.81 -0.22
CA LEU A 97 8.74 4.65 1.20
C LEU A 97 10.01 4.48 2.04
N HIS A 98 10.91 3.57 1.66
CA HIS A 98 12.15 3.31 2.39
C HIS A 98 13.07 4.54 2.38
N SER A 99 13.19 5.24 1.25
CA SER A 99 13.97 6.48 1.17
C SER A 99 13.43 7.59 2.06
N LEU A 100 12.11 7.75 2.14
CA LEU A 100 11.46 8.72 3.03
C LEU A 100 11.64 8.39 4.51
N LEU A 101 11.78 7.10 4.83
CA LEU A 101 12.04 6.60 6.18
C LEU A 101 13.55 6.52 6.51
N GLU A 102 14.42 6.99 5.60
CA GLU A 102 15.89 6.92 5.74
C GLU A 102 16.39 5.47 5.97
N ILE A 103 15.70 4.48 5.39
CA ILE A 103 16.09 3.07 5.38
C ILE A 103 16.99 2.81 4.17
N ASP A 104 18.27 2.59 4.43
CA ASP A 104 19.32 2.50 3.42
C ASP A 104 19.82 1.07 3.14
N SER A 105 19.41 0.09 3.96
CA SER A 105 19.84 -1.31 3.82
C SER A 105 18.73 -2.32 4.10
N PHE A 106 18.88 -3.51 3.52
CA PHE A 106 17.96 -4.63 3.75
C PHE A 106 17.96 -5.09 5.22
N ASN A 107 19.12 -5.08 5.88
CA ASN A 107 19.23 -5.44 7.30
C ASN A 107 18.45 -4.46 8.18
N THR A 108 18.56 -3.15 7.90
CA THR A 108 17.78 -2.11 8.59
C THR A 108 16.29 -2.33 8.36
N LEU A 109 15.90 -2.61 7.12
CA LEU A 109 14.51 -2.88 6.76
C LEU A 109 13.94 -4.07 7.53
N MET A 110 14.65 -5.20 7.60
CA MET A 110 14.16 -6.42 8.27
C MET A 110 13.86 -6.20 9.76
N GLY A 111 14.62 -5.32 10.44
CA GLY A 111 14.38 -4.95 11.83
C GLY A 111 13.34 -3.84 12.01
N HIS A 112 12.92 -3.17 10.93
CA HIS A 112 12.04 -2.02 10.99
C HIS A 112 10.55 -2.45 11.07
N PRO A 113 9.72 -1.79 11.91
CA PRO A 113 8.28 -2.12 12.02
C PRO A 113 7.50 -2.06 10.69
N VAL A 114 7.98 -1.26 9.73
CA VAL A 114 7.37 -1.11 8.40
C VAL A 114 7.55 -2.34 7.51
N PHE A 115 8.46 -3.27 7.83
CA PHE A 115 8.83 -4.36 6.91
C PHE A 115 7.63 -5.14 6.40
N GLY A 116 6.77 -5.61 7.31
CA GLY A 116 5.57 -6.37 6.96
C GLY A 116 4.62 -5.57 6.05
N GLN A 117 4.36 -4.31 6.40
CA GLN A 117 3.47 -3.43 5.63
C GLN A 117 4.08 -3.07 4.25
N SER A 118 5.39 -2.84 4.19
CA SER A 118 6.10 -2.57 2.94
C SER A 118 6.05 -3.79 2.02
N TRP A 119 6.21 -5.00 2.57
CA TRP A 119 6.08 -6.24 1.80
C TRP A 119 4.67 -6.45 1.27
N GLU A 120 3.64 -6.24 2.09
CA GLU A 120 2.24 -6.28 1.63
C GLU A 120 2.00 -5.29 0.49
N SER A 121 2.44 -4.04 0.66
CA SER A 121 2.29 -2.99 -0.35
C SER A 121 2.98 -3.38 -1.67
N TYR A 122 4.20 -3.91 -1.60
CA TYR A 122 4.95 -4.43 -2.73
C TYR A 122 4.20 -5.58 -3.42
N ALA A 123 3.84 -6.63 -2.67
CA ALA A 123 3.18 -7.82 -3.21
C ALA A 123 1.85 -7.46 -3.88
N VAL A 124 1.03 -6.64 -3.24
CA VAL A 124 -0.24 -6.16 -3.78
C VAL A 124 -0.01 -5.40 -5.09
N GLU A 125 0.91 -4.44 -5.12
CA GLU A 125 1.15 -3.61 -6.29
C GLU A 125 1.69 -4.42 -7.48
N GLN A 126 2.60 -5.37 -7.23
CA GLN A 126 3.12 -6.26 -8.25
C GLN A 126 2.04 -7.18 -8.82
N ILE A 127 1.19 -7.77 -7.97
CA ILE A 127 0.10 -8.64 -8.41
C ILE A 127 -0.91 -7.85 -9.27
N ILE A 128 -1.32 -6.67 -8.81
CA ILE A 128 -2.26 -5.79 -9.54
C ILE A 128 -1.69 -5.43 -10.92
N THR A 129 -0.43 -4.98 -10.95
CA THR A 129 0.23 -4.60 -12.21
C THR A 129 0.43 -5.80 -13.14
N GLY A 130 0.68 -6.98 -12.57
CA GLY A 130 0.81 -8.23 -13.30
C GLY A 130 -0.51 -8.77 -13.87
N LEU A 131 -1.66 -8.37 -13.32
CA LEU A 131 -2.97 -8.93 -13.64
C LEU A 131 -3.99 -7.81 -13.96
N PRO A 132 -3.80 -7.03 -15.04
CA PRO A 132 -4.63 -5.85 -15.34
C PRO A 132 -6.11 -6.18 -15.60
N GLU A 133 -6.41 -7.42 -16.00
CA GLU A 133 -7.79 -7.91 -16.24
C GLU A 133 -8.56 -8.21 -14.95
N TRP A 134 -7.90 -8.17 -13.79
CA TRP A 134 -8.51 -8.45 -12.49
C TRP A 134 -8.75 -7.16 -11.72
N GLN A 135 -9.97 -7.00 -11.20
CA GLN A 135 -10.34 -5.85 -10.38
C GLN A 135 -9.85 -6.08 -8.93
N PRO A 136 -8.98 -5.21 -8.39
CA PRO A 136 -8.41 -5.41 -7.08
C PRO A 136 -9.25 -4.75 -5.98
N HIS A 137 -9.42 -5.47 -4.89
CA HIS A 137 -10.08 -5.01 -3.68
C HIS A 137 -9.36 -5.53 -2.45
N PHE A 138 -9.69 -5.04 -1.27
CA PHE A 138 -9.43 -5.76 -0.02
C PHE A 138 -10.76 -6.17 0.61
N TYR A 139 -10.74 -7.10 1.54
CA TYR A 139 -11.94 -7.44 2.30
C TYR A 139 -11.60 -7.50 3.78
N ARG A 140 -12.34 -6.74 4.60
CA ARG A 140 -12.17 -6.75 6.05
C ARG A 140 -13.52 -6.66 6.74
N THR A 141 -13.75 -7.57 7.66
CA THR A 141 -14.94 -7.59 8.51
C THR A 141 -14.73 -6.71 9.75
N SER A 142 -15.81 -6.26 10.38
CA SER A 142 -15.74 -5.40 11.57
C SER A 142 -15.10 -6.07 12.79
N ASP A 143 -15.12 -7.40 12.86
CA ASP A 143 -14.44 -8.23 13.87
C ASP A 143 -12.95 -8.46 13.56
N GLY A 144 -12.42 -7.86 12.50
CA GLY A 144 -10.99 -7.79 12.21
C GLY A 144 -10.44 -8.90 11.34
N ALA A 145 -11.26 -9.84 10.86
CA ALA A 145 -10.84 -10.81 9.86
C ALA A 145 -10.66 -10.15 8.49
N GLU A 146 -9.63 -10.58 7.75
CA GLU A 146 -9.14 -9.82 6.60
C GLU A 146 -8.64 -10.73 5.47
N VAL A 147 -8.74 -10.21 4.25
CA VAL A 147 -8.06 -10.67 3.04
C VAL A 147 -7.36 -9.43 2.47
N ASP A 148 -6.03 -9.47 2.44
CA ASP A 148 -5.21 -8.32 2.04
C ASP A 148 -5.52 -7.86 0.61
N LEU A 149 -5.65 -8.82 -0.31
CA LEU A 149 -6.01 -8.58 -1.70
C LEU A 149 -7.01 -9.63 -2.19
N LEU A 150 -8.16 -9.14 -2.66
CA LEU A 150 -9.15 -9.90 -3.39
C LEU A 150 -9.12 -9.46 -4.86
N LEU A 151 -8.83 -10.39 -5.75
CA LEU A 151 -8.91 -10.19 -7.19
C LEU A 151 -10.26 -10.69 -7.69
N ALA A 152 -10.97 -9.83 -8.42
CA ALA A 152 -12.29 -10.10 -8.96
C ALA A 152 -12.29 -10.00 -10.49
N ARG A 153 -12.76 -11.04 -11.18
CA ARG A 153 -13.00 -11.00 -12.63
C ARG A 153 -14.30 -11.72 -12.97
N GLY A 154 -15.34 -10.96 -13.31
CA GLY A 154 -16.70 -11.51 -13.46
C GLY A 154 -17.16 -12.15 -12.15
N GLN A 155 -17.52 -13.44 -12.18
CA GLN A 155 -17.86 -14.24 -11.00
C GLN A 155 -16.64 -14.83 -10.27
N GLN A 156 -15.45 -14.81 -10.90
CA GLN A 156 -14.26 -15.41 -10.33
C GLN A 156 -13.66 -14.54 -9.23
N ARG A 157 -13.21 -15.18 -8.15
CA ARG A 157 -12.65 -14.54 -6.96
C ARG A 157 -11.39 -15.28 -6.53
N VAL A 158 -10.30 -14.53 -6.39
CA VAL A 158 -9.04 -15.06 -5.85
C VAL A 158 -8.64 -14.25 -4.64
N ALA A 159 -8.51 -14.91 -3.49
CA ALA A 159 -8.08 -14.29 -2.23
C ALA A 159 -6.56 -14.43 -2.07
N VAL A 160 -5.90 -13.37 -1.63
CA VAL A 160 -4.46 -13.33 -1.40
C VAL A 160 -4.18 -12.73 -0.02
N GLU A 161 -3.44 -13.48 0.79
CA GLU A 161 -2.86 -13.03 2.07
C GLU A 161 -1.37 -12.74 1.85
N CYS A 162 -0.87 -11.61 2.30
CA CYS A 162 0.55 -11.27 2.19
C CYS A 162 1.28 -11.61 3.50
N LYS A 163 2.39 -12.36 3.41
CA LYS A 163 3.25 -12.65 4.57
C LYS A 163 4.70 -12.41 4.23
N ALA A 164 5.34 -11.51 4.97
CA ALA A 164 6.77 -11.20 4.87
C ALA A 164 7.65 -12.28 5.55
N SER A 165 7.34 -13.56 5.32
CA SER A 165 8.06 -14.71 5.88
C SER A 165 7.96 -15.89 4.92
N ALA A 166 9.06 -16.62 4.76
CA ALA A 166 9.11 -17.86 3.98
C ALA A 166 8.36 -19.03 4.65
N SER A 167 8.08 -18.93 5.96
CA SER A 167 7.34 -19.92 6.75
C SER A 167 6.06 -19.30 7.30
N PRO A 168 5.05 -19.01 6.46
CA PRO A 168 3.88 -18.24 6.86
C PRO A 168 2.99 -19.00 7.85
N LYS A 169 2.56 -18.29 8.89
CA LYS A 169 1.43 -18.69 9.72
C LYS A 169 0.25 -17.79 9.40
N VAL A 170 -0.88 -18.40 9.05
CA VAL A 170 -2.09 -17.67 8.66
C VAL A 170 -3.19 -17.95 9.68
N GLY A 171 -3.83 -16.88 10.16
CA GLY A 171 -4.92 -16.97 11.11
C GLY A 171 -6.20 -17.50 10.48
N ALA A 172 -7.09 -18.05 11.31
CA ALA A 172 -8.39 -18.59 10.88
C ALA A 172 -9.23 -17.55 10.08
N GLY A 173 -9.09 -16.26 10.39
CA GLY A 173 -9.81 -15.17 9.76
C GLY A 173 -9.71 -15.15 8.24
N PHE A 174 -8.50 -15.33 7.69
CA PHE A 174 -8.29 -15.37 6.23
C PHE A 174 -9.08 -16.50 5.55
N PHE A 175 -9.09 -17.69 6.15
CA PHE A 175 -9.81 -18.84 5.61
C PHE A 175 -11.33 -18.65 5.70
N HIS A 176 -11.82 -18.06 6.79
CA HIS A 176 -13.24 -17.71 6.92
C HIS A 176 -13.66 -16.67 5.89
N CYS A 177 -12.88 -15.60 5.72
CA CYS A 177 -13.15 -14.58 4.71
C CYS A 177 -13.12 -15.15 3.29
N SER A 178 -12.14 -16.00 2.97
CA SER A 178 -12.03 -16.65 1.66
C SER A 178 -13.27 -17.51 1.35
N LYS A 179 -13.81 -18.20 2.36
CA LYS A 179 -15.08 -18.94 2.24
C LYS A 179 -16.28 -18.01 2.11
N ASP A 180 -16.39 -16.98 2.94
CA ASP A 180 -17.48 -15.98 2.90
C ASP A 180 -17.57 -15.29 1.52
N LEU A 181 -16.43 -15.13 0.84
CA LEU A 181 -16.30 -14.54 -0.48
C LEU A 181 -16.51 -15.53 -1.64
N ASN A 182 -16.69 -16.82 -1.35
CA ASN A 182 -16.70 -17.91 -2.33
C ASN A 182 -15.48 -17.84 -3.27
N ALA A 183 -14.27 -17.66 -2.72
CA ALA A 183 -13.06 -17.61 -3.52
C ALA A 183 -12.79 -18.96 -4.24
N ASP A 184 -12.55 -18.90 -5.54
CA ASP A 184 -12.18 -20.04 -6.39
C ASP A 184 -10.77 -20.54 -6.07
N ALA A 185 -9.89 -19.63 -5.66
CA ALA A 185 -8.54 -19.94 -5.21
C ALA A 185 -8.11 -18.99 -4.08
N ALA A 186 -7.25 -19.50 -3.20
CA ALA A 186 -6.60 -18.71 -2.16
C ALA A 186 -5.07 -18.87 -2.24
N PHE A 187 -4.34 -17.76 -2.12
CA PHE A 187 -2.89 -17.75 -2.10
C PHE A 187 -2.35 -17.06 -0.83
N ILE A 188 -1.22 -17.55 -0.36
CA ILE A 188 -0.39 -16.89 0.64
C ILE A 188 0.88 -16.44 -0.10
N ALA A 189 0.99 -15.13 -0.32
CA ALA A 189 2.08 -14.49 -1.04
C ALA A 189 3.27 -14.28 -0.08
N CYS A 190 4.36 -15.00 -0.33
CA CYS A 190 5.56 -15.04 0.51
C CYS A 190 6.84 -14.69 -0.26
N PRO A 191 7.89 -14.19 0.40
CA PRO A 191 9.20 -13.98 -0.19
C PRO A 191 9.91 -15.34 -0.36
N LEU A 192 9.49 -16.10 -1.38
CA LEU A 192 10.10 -17.38 -1.75
C LEU A 192 11.08 -17.19 -2.91
N GLU A 193 12.24 -17.82 -2.83
CA GLU A 193 13.25 -17.83 -3.91
C GLU A 193 12.86 -18.75 -5.07
N THR A 194 12.01 -19.74 -4.80
CA THR A 194 11.54 -20.72 -5.77
C THR A 194 10.27 -20.28 -6.48
N SER A 195 10.10 -20.71 -7.74
CA SER A 195 8.85 -20.55 -8.48
C SER A 195 7.80 -21.63 -8.16
N GLN A 196 8.15 -22.62 -7.32
CA GLN A 196 7.24 -23.70 -6.96
C GLN A 196 6.07 -23.19 -6.11
N ILE A 197 4.87 -23.70 -6.41
CA ILE A 197 3.65 -23.44 -5.64
C ILE A 197 3.43 -24.63 -4.70
N TYR A 198 3.32 -24.36 -3.41
CA TYR A 198 3.13 -25.38 -2.37
C TYR A 198 1.68 -25.42 -1.92
N PRO A 199 1.05 -26.60 -1.75
CA PRO A 199 -0.25 -26.67 -1.09
C PRO A 199 -0.12 -26.33 0.40
N TYR A 200 -0.96 -25.41 0.89
CA TYR A 200 -1.11 -25.15 2.32
C TYR A 200 -2.25 -25.98 2.91
N ASN A 201 -3.36 -26.07 2.16
CA ASN A 201 -4.49 -26.97 2.39
C ASN A 201 -5.20 -27.20 1.05
N GLU A 202 -6.36 -27.88 1.04
CA GLU A 202 -7.08 -28.24 -0.20
C GLU A 202 -7.37 -27.06 -1.16
N LYS A 203 -7.62 -25.86 -0.63
CA LYS A 203 -7.99 -24.67 -1.43
C LYS A 203 -6.97 -23.54 -1.41
N THR A 204 -5.98 -23.62 -0.51
CA THR A 204 -5.00 -22.54 -0.27
C THR A 204 -3.60 -22.99 -0.64
N ARG A 205 -2.86 -22.12 -1.32
CA ARG A 205 -1.51 -22.40 -1.80
C ARG A 205 -0.55 -21.34 -1.29
N VAL A 206 0.70 -21.71 -1.02
CA VAL A 206 1.80 -20.77 -0.75
C VAL A 206 2.60 -20.59 -2.02
N ALA A 207 2.90 -19.35 -2.39
CA ALA A 207 3.61 -19.05 -3.62
C ALA A 207 4.36 -17.71 -3.50
N SER A 208 5.39 -17.54 -4.35
CA SER A 208 5.97 -16.23 -4.59
C SER A 208 4.99 -15.34 -5.36
N VAL A 209 5.20 -14.02 -5.30
CA VAL A 209 4.40 -13.04 -6.05
C VAL A 209 4.40 -13.33 -7.55
N ASP A 210 5.57 -13.61 -8.13
CA ASP A 210 5.72 -13.94 -9.55
C ASP A 210 4.99 -15.25 -9.91
N SER A 211 5.07 -16.28 -9.07
CA SER A 211 4.35 -17.54 -9.31
C SER A 211 2.84 -17.36 -9.30
N ILE A 212 2.29 -16.51 -8.41
CA ILE A 212 0.86 -16.18 -8.39
C ILE A 212 0.46 -15.52 -9.71
N ILE A 213 1.23 -14.54 -10.18
CA ILE A 213 0.96 -13.82 -11.42
C ILE A 213 0.97 -14.80 -12.61
N ARG A 214 1.97 -15.68 -12.69
CA ARG A 214 2.07 -16.68 -13.77
C ARG A 214 0.92 -17.70 -13.74
N ASP A 215 0.57 -18.23 -12.56
CA ASP A 215 -0.53 -19.19 -12.40
C ASP A 215 -1.86 -18.60 -12.88
N LEU A 216 -2.14 -17.35 -12.52
CA LEU A 216 -3.40 -16.68 -12.86
C LEU A 216 -3.46 -16.18 -14.30
N ARG A 217 -2.31 -15.86 -14.93
CA ARG A 217 -2.23 -15.58 -16.38
C ARG A 217 -2.43 -16.83 -17.22
N GLY A 218 -1.87 -17.97 -16.80
CA GLY A 218 -1.90 -19.20 -17.60
C GLY A 218 -3.22 -19.96 -17.55
N LYS A 219 -4.08 -19.68 -16.57
CA LYS A 219 -5.33 -20.42 -16.36
C LYS A 219 -6.55 -19.84 -17.07
N TYR A 220 -6.46 -18.62 -17.62
CA TYR A 220 -7.64 -17.91 -18.12
C TYR A 220 -7.34 -16.87 -19.20
#